data_AF-A0A966PUK5-F1
#
_entry.id   AF-A0A966PUK5-F1
#
_cell.length_a   1.000
_cell.length_b   1.000
_cell.length_c   1.000
_cell.angle_alpha   90.00
_cell.angle_beta   90.00
_cell.angle_gamma   90.00
#
_symmetry.space_group_name_H-M   'P 1'
#
loop_
_entity.id
_entity.type
_entity.pdbx_description
1 polymer ?
#
loop_
_entity_poly.entity_id
_entity_poly.type
_entity_poly.pdbx_seq_one_letter_code
_entity_poly.pdbx_strand_id
1 'polypeptide(L)'
;MSEIEPYVKQEIESESRTILDDLADIEQAGLLHVKGYSIHEIASLMSVNADKAKQMIAEYRKILNRQAESDPYFLEKIQFNTIKALQEFDQLSKEAWETVNIATDHGMVPARIQAIKLAGEIATKKAQLHKLMGGNQTDAQYIARMQKAENVNQILSKILRDVISQHPQIAEEVRKELEIAFEIMSDGVE
;
A
#
# COMPACT_ATOMS: atom_id res chain seq x y z
N MET A 1 -34.14 -50.34 43.04
CA MET A 1 -34.69 -49.13 42.40
C MET A 1 -33.67 -48.03 42.63
N SER A 2 -32.89 -47.71 41.62
CA SER A 2 -31.78 -46.75 41.67
C SER A 2 -32.32 -45.33 41.67
N GLU A 3 -32.02 -44.59 42.73
CA GLU A 3 -32.29 -43.17 42.86
C GLU A 3 -31.51 -42.40 41.79
N ILE A 4 -32.24 -41.63 40.98
CA ILE A 4 -31.67 -40.72 39.99
C ILE A 4 -31.51 -39.38 40.70
N GLU A 5 -30.29 -39.04 41.08
CA GLU A 5 -29.97 -37.69 41.55
C GLU A 5 -30.19 -36.67 40.42
N PRO A 6 -30.82 -35.52 40.68
CA PRO A 6 -30.98 -34.48 39.67
C PRO A 6 -29.63 -33.83 39.38
N TYR A 7 -29.22 -33.90 38.11
CA TYR A 7 -28.04 -33.21 37.59
C TYR A 7 -28.22 -31.69 37.74
N VAL A 8 -27.57 -31.10 38.75
CA VAL A 8 -27.48 -29.66 38.91
C VAL A 8 -26.63 -29.13 37.76
N LYS A 9 -27.26 -28.39 36.82
CA LYS A 9 -26.53 -27.58 35.85
C LYS A 9 -25.67 -26.59 36.65
N GLN A 10 -24.36 -26.79 36.66
CA GLN A 10 -23.44 -25.73 37.00
C GLN A 10 -23.67 -24.59 36.00
N GLU A 11 -24.29 -23.51 36.45
CA GLU A 11 -24.20 -22.23 35.77
C GLU A 11 -22.71 -21.88 35.75
N ILE A 12 -22.12 -21.95 34.55
CA ILE A 12 -20.78 -21.44 34.33
C ILE A 12 -20.87 -19.94 34.60
N GLU A 13 -20.33 -19.50 35.74
CA GLU A 13 -20.19 -18.09 36.09
C GLU A 13 -19.56 -17.38 34.89
N SER A 14 -20.30 -16.42 34.31
CA SER A 14 -19.74 -15.53 33.31
C SER A 14 -18.61 -14.75 33.97
N GLU A 15 -17.36 -15.09 33.65
CA GLU A 15 -16.19 -14.33 34.11
C GLU A 15 -16.48 -12.84 33.94
N SER A 16 -16.45 -12.10 35.05
CA SER A 16 -16.72 -10.67 35.07
C SER A 16 -15.68 -9.98 34.20
N ARG A 17 -16.07 -9.52 33.01
CA ARG A 17 -15.20 -8.78 32.10
C ARG A 17 -14.54 -7.62 32.84
N THR A 18 -13.24 -7.51 32.68
CA THR A 18 -12.47 -6.42 33.25
C THR A 18 -12.40 -5.24 32.27
N ILE A 19 -12.09 -4.05 32.81
CA ILE A 19 -11.84 -2.85 32.00
C ILE A 19 -10.66 -3.08 31.02
N LEU A 20 -9.72 -3.97 31.38
CA LEU A 20 -8.59 -4.31 30.52
C LEU A 20 -9.02 -5.16 29.32
N ASP A 21 -10.01 -6.03 29.49
CA ASP A 21 -10.57 -6.84 28.39
C ASP A 21 -11.30 -5.95 27.38
N ASP A 22 -12.09 -5.00 27.88
CA ASP A 22 -12.78 -4.02 27.02
C ASP A 22 -11.77 -3.10 26.29
N LEU A 23 -10.64 -2.75 26.93
CA LEU A 23 -9.58 -1.96 26.30
C LEU A 23 -8.87 -2.76 25.19
N ALA A 24 -8.59 -4.04 25.43
CA ALA A 24 -7.99 -4.95 24.43
C ALA A 24 -8.91 -5.12 23.22
N ASP A 25 -10.21 -5.29 23.47
CA ASP A 25 -11.25 -5.31 22.43
C ASP A 25 -11.22 -4.01 21.61
N ILE A 26 -11.17 -2.84 22.26
CA ILE A 26 -11.09 -1.52 21.58
C ILE A 26 -9.83 -1.41 20.72
N GLU A 27 -8.68 -1.82 21.23
CA GLU A 27 -7.41 -1.81 20.49
C GLU A 27 -7.47 -2.73 19.27
N GLN A 28 -8.00 -3.94 19.43
CA GLN A 28 -8.16 -4.90 18.34
C GLN A 28 -9.08 -4.37 17.23
N ALA A 29 -10.22 -3.78 17.58
CA ALA A 29 -11.11 -3.13 16.61
C ALA A 29 -10.42 -1.97 15.88
N GLY A 30 -9.65 -1.17 16.62
CA GLY A 30 -8.85 -0.09 16.10
C GLY A 30 -7.80 -0.55 15.07
N LEU A 31 -7.05 -1.60 15.41
CA LEU A 31 -6.04 -2.18 14.53
C LEU A 31 -6.64 -2.76 13.25
N LEU A 32 -7.79 -3.44 13.34
CA LEU A 32 -8.50 -3.95 12.16
C LEU A 32 -8.98 -2.80 11.27
N HIS A 33 -9.47 -1.71 11.86
CA HIS A 33 -9.86 -0.52 11.11
C HIS A 33 -8.67 0.13 10.39
N VAL A 34 -7.50 0.22 11.04
CA VAL A 34 -6.27 0.73 10.41
C VAL A 34 -5.78 -0.18 9.28
N LYS A 35 -5.96 -1.50 9.40
CA LYS A 35 -5.67 -2.48 8.34
C LYS A 35 -6.63 -2.39 7.14
N GLY A 36 -7.68 -1.57 7.22
CA GLY A 36 -8.60 -1.30 6.11
C GLY A 36 -9.85 -2.17 6.07
N TYR A 37 -10.13 -2.95 7.11
CA TYR A 37 -11.38 -3.70 7.23
C TYR A 37 -12.56 -2.74 7.41
N SER A 38 -13.70 -3.04 6.78
CA SER A 38 -14.95 -2.30 6.94
C SER A 38 -15.59 -2.59 8.30
N ILE A 39 -16.46 -1.68 8.77
CA ILE A 39 -17.15 -1.80 10.07
C ILE A 39 -17.91 -3.14 10.19
N HIS A 40 -18.49 -3.61 9.08
CA HIS A 40 -19.25 -4.88 9.05
C HIS A 40 -18.32 -6.09 9.14
N GLU A 41 -17.16 -6.05 8.49
CA GLU A 41 -16.14 -7.11 8.60
C GLU A 41 -15.56 -7.16 10.02
N ILE A 42 -15.29 -6.01 10.62
CA ILE A 42 -14.81 -5.91 12.01
C ILE A 42 -15.85 -6.46 12.98
N ALA A 43 -17.11 -6.06 12.82
CA ALA A 43 -18.23 -6.56 13.62
C ALA A 43 -18.35 -8.10 13.53
N SER A 44 -18.23 -8.65 12.32
CA SER A 44 -18.24 -10.10 12.08
C SER A 44 -17.03 -10.80 12.70
N LEU A 45 -15.82 -10.26 12.54
CA LEU A 45 -14.58 -10.86 13.04
C LEU A 45 -14.52 -10.86 14.57
N MET A 46 -15.09 -9.83 15.20
CA MET A 46 -15.09 -9.67 16.65
C MET A 46 -16.36 -10.19 17.33
N SER A 47 -17.31 -10.75 16.56
CA SER A 47 -18.60 -11.21 17.06
C SER A 47 -19.36 -10.13 17.86
N VAL A 48 -19.31 -8.88 17.40
CA VAL A 48 -20.04 -7.74 17.97
C VAL A 48 -20.99 -7.15 16.94
N ASN A 49 -21.93 -6.30 17.38
CA ASN A 49 -22.77 -5.57 16.44
C ASN A 49 -22.01 -4.40 15.79
N ALA A 50 -22.49 -3.95 14.63
CA ALA A 50 -21.85 -2.88 13.87
C ALA A 50 -21.75 -1.56 14.65
N ASP A 51 -22.74 -1.27 15.50
CA ASP A 51 -22.74 -0.07 16.33
C ASP A 51 -21.66 -0.10 17.41
N LYS A 52 -21.46 -1.25 18.07
CA LYS A 52 -20.39 -1.45 19.06
C LYS A 52 -19.02 -1.40 18.38
N ALA A 53 -18.85 -2.02 17.22
CA ALA A 53 -17.61 -1.89 16.44
C ALA A 53 -17.30 -0.42 16.10
N LYS A 54 -18.31 0.35 15.68
CA LYS A 54 -18.17 1.80 15.40
C LYS A 54 -17.79 2.60 16.65
N GLN A 55 -18.39 2.29 17.79
CA GLN A 55 -18.04 2.93 19.07
C GLN A 55 -16.61 2.60 19.50
N MET A 56 -16.20 1.33 19.39
CA MET A 56 -14.84 0.88 19.71
C MET A 56 -13.79 1.58 18.84
N ILE A 57 -14.05 1.72 17.53
CA ILE A 57 -13.17 2.49 16.64
C ILE A 57 -13.10 3.98 17.06
N ALA A 58 -14.23 4.57 17.47
CA ALA A 58 -14.26 5.95 17.92
C ALA A 58 -13.47 6.15 19.23
N GLU A 59 -13.59 5.24 20.19
CA GLU A 59 -12.81 5.26 21.43
C GLU A 59 -11.32 5.04 21.16
N TYR A 60 -10.96 4.12 20.28
CA TYR A 60 -9.57 3.92 19.85
C TYR A 60 -8.94 5.20 19.28
N ARG A 61 -9.66 5.95 18.46
CA ARG A 61 -9.20 7.26 17.95
C ARG A 61 -8.98 8.28 19.06
N LYS A 62 -9.84 8.30 20.09
CA LYS A 62 -9.66 9.19 21.24
C LYS A 62 -8.43 8.82 22.05
N ILE A 63 -8.17 7.53 22.23
CA ILE A 63 -6.97 7.03 22.91
C ILE A 63 -5.72 7.45 22.14
N LEU A 64 -5.70 7.26 20.82
CA LEU A 64 -4.59 7.69 19.96
C LEU A 64 -4.38 9.21 20.02
N ASN A 65 -5.44 10.01 19.95
CA ASN A 65 -5.33 11.47 20.04
C ASN A 65 -4.77 11.93 21.39
N ARG A 66 -5.21 11.31 22.50
CA ARG A 66 -4.64 11.60 23.83
C ARG A 66 -3.18 11.17 23.94
N GLN A 67 -2.81 10.02 23.37
CA GLN A 67 -1.42 9.60 23.31
C GLN A 67 -0.57 10.59 22.50
N ALA A 68 -1.08 11.06 21.36
CA ALA A 68 -0.43 12.07 20.54
C ALA A 68 -0.27 13.43 21.26
N GLU A 69 -1.25 13.85 22.07
CA GLU A 69 -1.16 15.05 22.91
C GLU A 69 -0.17 14.88 24.07
N SER A 70 0.00 13.65 24.57
CA SER A 70 0.89 13.33 25.69
C SER A 70 2.34 13.05 25.28
N ASP A 71 2.59 12.77 24.00
CA ASP A 71 3.91 12.48 23.44
C ASP A 71 4.33 13.60 22.46
N PRO A 72 5.18 14.55 22.91
CA PRO A 72 5.68 15.64 22.09
C PRO A 72 6.38 15.20 20.78
N TYR A 73 6.85 13.95 20.71
CA TYR A 73 7.59 13.40 19.57
C TYR A 73 6.78 12.39 18.75
N PHE A 74 5.50 12.19 19.05
CA PHE A 74 4.64 11.22 18.37
C PHE A 74 4.61 11.43 16.85
N LEU A 75 4.46 12.69 16.43
CA LEU A 75 4.43 13.05 15.00
C LEU A 75 5.77 12.81 14.31
N GLU A 76 6.89 13.09 14.98
CA GLU A 76 8.23 12.83 14.47
C GLU A 76 8.49 11.32 14.33
N LYS A 77 8.02 10.52 15.28
CA LYS A 77 8.13 9.05 15.23
C LYS A 77 7.30 8.44 14.11
N ILE A 78 6.08 8.95 13.88
CA ILE A 78 5.25 8.54 12.75
C ILE A 78 5.89 8.96 11.42
N GLN A 79 6.43 10.18 11.34
CA GLN A 79 7.14 10.67 10.17
C GLN A 79 8.37 9.79 9.86
N PHE A 80 9.19 9.49 10.87
CA PHE A 80 10.35 8.63 10.75
C PHE A 80 9.99 7.21 10.30
N ASN A 81 8.98 6.59 10.93
CA ASN A 81 8.50 5.26 10.55
C ASN A 81 7.96 5.23 9.11
N THR A 82 7.33 6.32 8.68
CA THR A 82 6.79 6.42 7.31
C THR A 82 7.90 6.62 6.27
N ILE A 83 8.91 7.44 6.58
CA ILE A 83 10.11 7.57 5.74
C ILE A 83 10.83 6.23 5.62
N LYS A 84 10.97 5.49 6.72
CA LYS A 84 11.54 4.16 6.72
C LYS A 84 10.72 3.18 5.86
N ALA A 85 9.39 3.20 5.97
CA ALA A 85 8.51 2.38 5.12
C ALA A 85 8.64 2.73 3.62
N LEU A 86 8.85 4.01 3.28
CA LEU A 86 9.13 4.43 1.91
C LEU A 86 10.46 3.88 1.38
N GLN A 87 11.50 3.90 2.22
CA GLN A 87 12.79 3.28 1.87
C GLN A 87 12.66 1.76 1.69
N GLU A 88 11.89 1.10 2.54
CA GLU A 88 11.59 -0.33 2.40
C GLU A 88 10.81 -0.62 1.10
N PHE A 89 9.85 0.23 0.72
CA PHE A 89 9.18 0.12 -0.58
C PHE A 89 10.12 0.27 -1.78
N ASP A 90 11.12 1.14 -1.67
CA ASP A 90 12.13 1.31 -2.73
C ASP A 90 13.01 0.09 -2.88
N GLN A 91 13.43 -0.50 -1.77
CA GLN A 91 14.17 -1.76 -1.78
C GLN A 91 13.34 -2.91 -2.37
N LEU A 92 12.08 -3.05 -1.98
CA LEU A 92 11.16 -4.04 -2.55
C LEU A 92 10.91 -3.82 -4.04
N SER A 93 10.82 -2.57 -4.47
CA SER A 93 10.69 -2.22 -5.89
C SER A 93 11.91 -2.67 -6.68
N LYS A 94 13.12 -2.47 -6.14
CA LYS A 94 14.37 -2.91 -6.75
C LYS A 94 14.43 -4.43 -6.86
N GLU A 95 14.11 -5.17 -5.79
CA GLU A 95 14.11 -6.63 -5.79
C GLU A 95 13.05 -7.22 -6.75
N ALA A 96 11.89 -6.57 -6.86
CA ALA A 96 10.87 -6.93 -7.85
C ALA A 96 11.40 -6.75 -9.28
N TRP A 97 12.15 -5.68 -9.56
CA TRP A 97 12.80 -5.46 -10.86
C TRP A 97 13.92 -6.46 -11.15
N GLU A 98 14.75 -6.80 -10.16
CA GLU A 98 15.76 -7.85 -10.31
C GLU A 98 15.10 -9.20 -10.62
N THR A 99 13.98 -9.50 -9.97
CA THR A 99 13.18 -10.71 -10.26
C THR A 99 12.63 -10.70 -11.69
N VAL A 100 12.22 -9.54 -12.21
CA VAL A 100 11.79 -9.38 -13.62
C VAL A 100 12.95 -9.64 -14.58
N ASN A 101 14.15 -9.13 -14.28
CA ASN A 101 15.34 -9.33 -15.11
C ASN A 101 15.73 -10.81 -15.14
N ILE A 102 15.86 -11.45 -13.98
CA ILE A 102 16.15 -12.89 -13.86
C ILE A 102 15.10 -13.73 -14.58
N ALA A 103 13.81 -13.44 -14.39
CA ALA A 103 12.74 -14.17 -15.08
C ALA A 103 12.77 -13.97 -16.61
N THR A 104 13.28 -12.83 -17.09
CA THR A 104 13.48 -12.56 -18.52
C THR A 104 14.64 -13.36 -19.07
N ASP A 105 15.77 -13.39 -18.36
CA ASP A 105 16.98 -14.14 -18.74
C ASP A 105 16.73 -15.65 -18.82
N HIS A 106 15.90 -16.17 -17.91
CA HIS A 106 15.53 -17.59 -17.87
C HIS A 106 14.28 -17.94 -18.71
N GLY A 107 13.69 -16.98 -19.44
CA GLY A 107 12.50 -17.21 -20.25
C GLY A 107 11.23 -17.58 -19.46
N MET A 108 11.20 -17.31 -18.15
CA MET A 108 10.09 -17.62 -17.25
C MET A 108 8.99 -16.55 -17.32
N VAL A 109 8.24 -16.55 -18.42
CA VAL A 109 7.17 -15.57 -18.69
C VAL A 109 6.13 -15.43 -17.56
N PRO A 110 5.65 -16.51 -16.90
CA PRO A 110 4.69 -16.39 -15.80
C PRO A 110 5.25 -15.67 -14.56
N ALA A 111 6.49 -15.98 -14.18
CA ALA A 111 7.18 -15.33 -13.06
C ALA A 111 7.41 -13.84 -13.35
N ARG A 112 7.77 -13.52 -14.60
CA ARG A 112 7.91 -12.13 -15.06
C ARG A 112 6.62 -11.34 -14.94
N ILE A 113 5.49 -11.90 -15.39
CA ILE A 113 4.17 -11.22 -15.31
C ILE A 113 3.78 -10.97 -13.86
N GLN A 114 4.00 -11.95 -12.97
CA GLN A 114 3.70 -11.79 -11.54
C GLN A 114 4.58 -10.72 -10.88
N ALA A 115 5.88 -10.71 -11.17
CA ALA A 115 6.81 -9.72 -10.63
C ALA A 115 6.48 -8.29 -11.11
N ILE A 116 6.11 -8.10 -12.38
CA ILE A 116 5.63 -6.80 -12.90
C ILE A 116 4.36 -6.35 -12.19
N LYS A 117 3.41 -7.26 -11.96
CA LYS A 117 2.17 -6.94 -11.23
C LYS A 117 2.48 -6.49 -9.81
N LEU A 118 3.38 -7.19 -9.12
CA LEU A 118 3.83 -6.84 -7.78
C LEU A 118 4.51 -5.45 -7.75
N ALA A 119 5.38 -5.15 -8.72
CA ALA A 119 6.01 -3.85 -8.84
C ALA A 119 4.98 -2.71 -9.03
N GLY A 120 3.95 -2.94 -9.85
CA GLY A 120 2.85 -1.99 -10.03
C GLY A 120 1.99 -1.77 -8.77
N GLU A 121 1.74 -2.84 -8.01
CA GLU A 121 1.05 -2.76 -6.72
C GLU A 121 1.88 -1.99 -5.68
N ILE A 122 3.20 -2.23 -5.61
CA ILE A 122 4.13 -1.50 -4.75
C ILE A 122 4.14 -0.01 -5.11
N ALA A 123 4.25 0.35 -6.40
CA ALA A 123 4.24 1.74 -6.85
C ALA A 123 2.93 2.46 -6.47
N THR A 124 1.79 1.77 -6.59
CA THR A 124 0.47 2.32 -6.21
C THR A 124 0.40 2.55 -4.70
N LYS A 125 0.89 1.61 -3.89
CA LYS A 125 0.91 1.74 -2.42
C LYS A 125 1.87 2.82 -1.95
N LYS A 126 3.03 2.95 -2.58
CA LYS A 126 3.97 4.05 -2.35
C LYS A 126 3.31 5.41 -2.63
N ALA A 127 2.63 5.56 -3.77
CA ALA A 127 1.91 6.79 -4.12
C ALA A 127 0.77 7.13 -3.11
N GLN A 128 0.05 6.13 -2.62
CA GLN A 128 -0.97 6.31 -1.58
C GLN A 128 -0.36 6.80 -0.26
N LEU A 129 0.77 6.23 0.16
CA LEU A 129 1.48 6.62 1.37
C LEU A 129 2.00 8.07 1.28
N HIS A 130 2.59 8.45 0.14
CA HIS A 130 2.99 9.85 -0.13
C HIS A 130 1.82 10.83 -0.05
N LYS A 131 0.65 10.45 -0.58
CA LYS A 131 -0.57 11.28 -0.51
C LYS A 131 -1.07 11.48 0.93
N LEU A 132 -0.95 10.47 1.78
CA LEU A 132 -1.38 10.53 3.19
C LEU A 132 -0.43 11.35 4.08
N MET A 133 0.83 11.50 3.68
CA MET A 133 1.87 12.27 4.39
C MET A 133 1.75 13.80 4.23
N GLY A 134 0.70 14.30 3.59
CA GLY A 134 0.42 15.75 3.52
C GLY A 134 1.29 16.52 2.52
N GLY A 135 1.82 15.85 1.49
CA GLY A 135 2.62 16.49 0.44
C GLY A 135 1.84 17.48 -0.42
N ASN A 136 1.64 18.71 0.06
CA ASN A 136 1.28 19.86 -0.76
C ASN A 136 2.53 20.69 -1.04
N GLN A 137 2.93 20.67 -2.32
CA GLN A 137 3.66 21.70 -3.10
C GLN A 137 5.00 21.31 -3.73
N THR A 138 5.75 20.32 -3.23
CA THR A 138 7.00 19.89 -3.89
C THR A 138 6.75 18.92 -5.05
N ASP A 139 5.82 17.96 -4.91
CA ASP A 139 5.52 16.97 -5.95
C ASP A 139 4.58 17.44 -7.06
N ALA A 140 3.82 18.53 -6.90
CA ALA A 140 2.99 19.05 -7.99
C ALA A 140 3.84 19.49 -9.19
N GLN A 141 5.06 19.99 -8.95
CA GLN A 141 6.03 20.33 -9.99
C GLN A 141 6.72 19.09 -10.57
N TYR A 142 7.03 18.08 -9.75
CA TYR A 142 7.63 16.82 -10.21
C TYR A 142 6.63 15.99 -11.05
N ILE A 143 5.41 15.82 -10.57
CA ILE A 143 4.30 15.15 -11.29
C ILE A 143 3.96 15.91 -12.58
N ALA A 144 3.93 17.24 -12.57
CA ALA A 144 3.71 18.02 -13.79
C ALA A 144 4.87 17.90 -14.79
N ARG A 145 6.11 17.73 -14.33
CA ARG A 145 7.26 17.43 -15.22
C ARG A 145 7.15 16.02 -15.78
N MET A 146 6.78 15.03 -14.97
CA MET A 146 6.59 13.63 -15.39
C MET A 146 5.45 13.50 -16.41
N GLN A 147 4.30 14.13 -16.16
CA GLN A 147 3.18 14.16 -17.10
C GLN A 147 3.51 14.90 -18.41
N LYS A 148 4.32 15.97 -18.35
CA LYS A 148 4.80 16.64 -19.57
C LYS A 148 5.73 15.75 -20.38
N ALA A 149 6.66 15.05 -19.73
CA ALA A 149 7.55 14.10 -20.38
C ALA A 149 6.75 12.93 -21.00
N GLU A 150 5.73 12.42 -20.30
CA GLU A 150 4.85 11.36 -20.79
C GLU A 150 4.04 11.80 -22.02
N ASN A 151 3.48 13.01 -22.01
CA ASN A 151 2.76 13.56 -23.16
C ASN A 151 3.68 13.77 -24.38
N VAL A 152 4.90 14.27 -24.16
CA VAL A 152 5.90 14.43 -25.24
C VAL A 152 6.27 13.06 -25.82
N ASN A 153 6.49 12.05 -24.97
CA ASN A 153 6.80 10.68 -25.40
C ASN A 153 5.65 10.01 -26.14
N GLN A 154 4.39 10.25 -25.75
CA GLN A 154 3.23 9.76 -26.51
C GLN A 154 3.15 10.38 -27.91
N ILE A 155 3.40 11.69 -28.03
CA ILE A 155 3.39 12.39 -29.33
C ILE A 155 4.55 11.91 -30.21
N LEU A 156 5.77 11.83 -29.65
CA LEU A 156 6.94 11.27 -30.35
C LEU A 156 6.69 9.84 -30.81
N SER A 157 6.18 8.96 -29.94
CA SER A 157 5.85 7.57 -30.29
C SER A 157 4.74 7.45 -31.34
N LYS A 158 3.85 8.45 -31.42
CA LYS A 158 2.82 8.51 -32.46
C LYS A 158 3.42 8.94 -33.80
N ILE A 159 4.16 10.06 -33.83
CA ILE A 159 4.83 10.55 -35.04
C ILE A 159 5.79 9.49 -35.59
N LEU A 160 6.51 8.80 -34.71
CA LEU A 160 7.44 7.75 -35.10
C LEU A 160 6.73 6.55 -35.74
N ARG A 161 5.60 6.10 -35.17
CA ARG A 161 4.78 5.03 -35.77
C ARG A 161 4.21 5.46 -37.11
N ASP A 162 3.76 6.69 -37.22
CA ASP A 162 3.21 7.24 -38.46
C ASP A 162 4.31 7.36 -39.53
N VAL A 163 5.52 7.80 -39.17
CA VAL A 163 6.68 7.93 -40.08
C VAL A 163 7.25 6.57 -40.47
N ILE A 164 7.41 5.62 -39.54
CA ILE A 164 7.85 4.24 -39.83
C ILE A 164 6.84 3.53 -40.73
N SER A 165 5.53 3.78 -40.51
CA SER A 165 4.49 3.23 -41.37
C SER A 165 4.53 3.78 -42.80
N GLN A 166 5.03 5.00 -43.00
CA GLN A 166 5.17 5.60 -44.34
C GLN A 166 6.53 5.30 -44.98
N HIS A 167 7.57 5.04 -44.18
CA HIS A 167 8.93 4.79 -44.65
C HIS A 167 9.58 3.61 -43.89
N PRO A 168 9.29 2.36 -44.27
CA PRO A 168 9.80 1.16 -43.58
C PRO A 168 11.32 1.01 -43.64
N GLN A 169 11.96 1.56 -44.69
CA GLN A 169 13.40 1.46 -44.90
C GLN A 169 14.26 2.19 -43.85
N ILE A 170 13.72 3.18 -43.15
CA ILE A 170 14.45 3.97 -42.13
C ILE A 170 14.12 3.54 -40.70
N ALA A 171 13.25 2.54 -40.52
CA ALA A 171 12.73 2.13 -39.22
C ALA A 171 13.82 1.65 -38.26
N GLU A 172 14.86 1.03 -38.80
CA GLU A 172 15.94 0.45 -37.99
C GLU A 172 16.94 1.50 -37.49
N GLU A 173 17.30 2.48 -38.32
CA GLU A 173 18.13 3.62 -37.89
C GLU A 173 17.40 4.48 -36.86
N VAL A 174 16.10 4.72 -37.07
CA VAL A 174 15.26 5.47 -36.15
C VAL A 174 15.11 4.79 -34.79
N ARG A 175 15.05 3.45 -34.74
CA ARG A 175 15.03 2.69 -33.48
C ARG A 175 16.33 2.83 -32.70
N LYS A 176 17.46 2.82 -33.39
CA LYS A 176 18.79 2.89 -32.78
C LYS A 176 19.08 4.26 -32.17
N GLU A 177 18.70 5.34 -32.86
CA GLU A 177 18.81 6.71 -32.32
C GLU A 177 17.84 6.95 -31.15
N LEU A 178 16.69 6.27 -31.13
CA LEU A 178 15.75 6.31 -30.01
C LEU A 178 16.28 5.65 -28.75
N GLU A 179 16.99 4.53 -28.88
CA GLU A 179 17.63 3.83 -27.78
C GLU A 179 18.62 4.76 -27.05
N ILE A 180 19.44 5.48 -27.82
CA ILE A 180 20.37 6.49 -27.31
C ILE A 180 19.64 7.67 -26.65
N ALA A 181 18.54 8.15 -27.25
CA ALA A 181 17.76 9.25 -26.68
C ALA A 181 17.07 8.85 -25.35
N PHE A 182 16.66 7.59 -25.22
CA PHE A 182 16.10 7.04 -23.98
C PHE A 182 17.16 6.85 -22.90
N GLU A 183 18.37 6.40 -23.26
CA GLU A 183 19.50 6.29 -22.32
C GLU A 183 19.87 7.66 -21.71
N ILE A 184 19.93 8.71 -22.54
CA ILE A 184 20.24 10.08 -22.06
C ILE A 184 19.13 10.61 -21.12
N MET A 185 17.89 10.20 -21.34
CA MET A 185 16.77 10.57 -20.47
C MET A 185 16.79 9.83 -19.11
N SER A 186 17.35 8.62 -19.05
CA SER A 186 17.56 7.89 -17.79
C SER A 186 18.75 8.40 -16.98
N ASP A 187 19.77 8.95 -17.64
CA ASP A 187 20.98 9.47 -16.98
C ASP A 187 20.80 10.86 -16.36
N GLY A 188 19.67 11.54 -16.60
CA GLY A 188 19.35 12.85 -16.03
C GLY A 188 18.77 12.82 -14.60
N VAL A 189 18.79 11.66 -13.93
CA VAL A 189 18.23 11.44 -12.60
C VAL A 189 19.34 10.99 -11.64
N GLU A 190 20.32 11.88 -11.39
CA GLU A 190 21.13 11.86 -10.17
C GLU A 190 20.53 12.83 -9.12
#